data_AF-A0A316DDV8-F1
#
_entry.id   AF-A0A316DDV8-F1
#
_cell.length_a   1.000
_cell.length_b   1.000
_cell.length_c   1.000
_cell.angle_alpha   90.00
_cell.angle_beta   90.00
_cell.angle_gamma   90.00
#
_symmetry.space_group_name_H-M   'P 1'
#
loop_
_entity.id
_entity.type
_entity.pdbx_description
1 polymer ?
#
loop_
_entity_poly.entity_id
_entity_poly.type
_entity_poly.pdbx_seq_one_letter_code
_entity_poly.pdbx_strand_id
1 'polypeptide(L)' 'MNAAAWMLVIVCLCMTGASALVIWWSWKTGQFDDTEGIKYRMLQDE' A
#
# COMPACT_ATOMS: atom_id res chain seq x y z
N MET A 1 7.55 -23.67 -21.21
CA MET A 1 7.86 -22.39 -20.53
C MET A 1 9.36 -22.32 -20.30
N ASN A 2 10.02 -21.20 -20.65
CA ASN A 2 11.47 -21.04 -20.49
C ASN A 2 11.82 -20.47 -19.10
N ALA A 3 13.10 -20.53 -18.72
CA ALA A 3 13.58 -20.05 -17.41
C ALA A 3 13.27 -18.56 -17.16
N ALA A 4 13.31 -17.74 -18.22
CA ALA A 4 12.98 -16.32 -18.15
C ALA A 4 11.51 -16.08 -17.76
N ALA A 5 10.58 -16.88 -18.31
CA ALA A 5 9.16 -16.79 -17.95
C ALA A 5 8.91 -17.15 -16.48
N TRP A 6 9.61 -18.16 -15.95
CA TRP A 6 9.50 -18.52 -14.54
C TRP A 6 10.04 -17.43 -13.60
N MET A 7 11.15 -16.79 -13.97
CA MET A 7 11.70 -15.64 -13.24
C MET A 7 10.70 -14.48 -13.20
N LEU A 8 10.07 -14.16 -14.33
CA LEU A 8 9.07 -13.10 -14.41
C LEU A 8 7.85 -13.39 -13.53
N VAL A 9 7.37 -14.63 -13.49
CA VAL A 9 6.25 -15.02 -12.62
C VAL A 9 6.59 -14.77 -11.14
N ILE A 10 7.79 -15.14 -10.71
CA ILE A 10 8.24 -14.91 -9.32
C ILE A 10 8.29 -13.41 -9.02
N VAL A 11 8.85 -12.60 -9.91
CA VAL A 11 8.92 -11.14 -9.74
C VAL A 11 7.52 -10.53 -9.63
N CYS A 12 6.59 -10.92 -10.51
CA CYS A 12 5.21 -10.45 -10.46
C CYS A 12 4.51 -10.83 -9.14
N LEU A 13 4.72 -12.05 -8.65
CA LEU A 13 4.18 -12.50 -7.37
C LEU A 13 4.76 -11.69 -6.19
N CYS A 14 6.07 -11.43 -6.20
CA CYS A 14 6.71 -10.62 -5.17
C CYS A 14 6.18 -9.18 -5.16
N MET A 15 6.06 -8.54 -6.33
CA MET A 15 5.55 -7.17 -6.43
C MET A 15 4.08 -7.09 -5.97
N THR A 16 3.26 -8.07 -6.34
CA THR A 16 1.85 -8.14 -5.93
C THR A 16 1.70 -8.40 -4.43
N GLY A 17 2.52 -9.30 -3.88
CA GLY A 17 2.54 -9.56 -2.43
C GLY A 17 3.02 -8.35 -1.63
N ALA A 18 4.06 -7.66 -2.11
CA ALA A 18 4.58 -6.46 -1.46
C ALA A 18 3.55 -5.32 -1.44
N SER A 19 2.87 -5.06 -2.57
CA SER A 19 1.82 -4.03 -2.61
C SER A 19 0.65 -4.38 -1.69
N ALA A 20 0.22 -5.64 -1.66
CA ALA A 20 -0.83 -6.09 -0.74
C ALA A 20 -0.45 -5.92 0.74
N LEU A 21 0.79 -6.24 1.11
CA LEU A 21 1.30 -6.06 2.48
C LEU A 21 1.35 -4.58 2.87
N VAL A 22 1.81 -3.70 1.97
CA VAL A 22 1.83 -2.26 2.21
C VAL A 22 0.41 -1.72 2.40
N ILE A 23 -0.54 -2.12 1.56
CA ILE A 23 -1.95 -1.71 1.70
C ILE A 23 -2.53 -2.21 3.02
N TRP A 24 -2.34 -3.49 3.34
CA TRP A 24 -2.83 -4.09 4.58
C TRP A 24 -2.26 -3.40 5.82
N TRP A 25 -0.96 -3.11 5.82
CA TRP A 25 -0.33 -2.40 6.92
C TRP A 25 -0.84 -0.97 7.04
N SER A 26 -1.00 -0.28 5.90
CA SER A 26 -1.55 1.08 5.86
C SER A 26 -3.00 1.14 6.36
N TRP A 27 -3.81 0.11 6.09
CA TRP A 27 -5.16 -0.05 6.67
C TRP A 27 -5.08 -0.24 8.19
N LYS A 28 -4.20 -1.11 8.67
CA LYS A 28 -4.02 -1.34 10.11
C LYS A 28 -3.55 -0.09 10.86
N THR A 29 -2.71 0.72 10.22
CA THR A 29 -2.19 1.98 10.78
C THR A 29 -3.20 3.14 10.65
N GLY A 30 -4.36 2.92 10.03
CA GLY A 30 -5.38 3.95 9.86
C GLY A 30 -4.96 5.07 8.90
N GLN A 31 -3.97 4.83 8.02
CA GLN A 31 -3.50 5.86 7.06
C GLN A 31 -4.59 6.32 6.08
N PHE A 32 -5.60 5.49 5.85
CA PHE A 32 -6.74 5.80 4.98
C PHE A 32 -8.02 6.16 5.74
N ASP A 33 -7.98 6.12 7.07
CA ASP A 33 -9.11 6.54 7.93
C ASP A 33 -9.22 8.08 7.96
N ASP A 34 -8.14 8.77 7.59
CA ASP A 34 -8.08 10.21 7.44
C ASP A 34 -8.69 10.68 6.10
N THR A 35 -10.01 10.59 5.98
CA THR A 35 -10.75 11.15 4.84
C THR A 35 -10.99 12.66 4.94
N GLU A 36 -10.60 13.28 6.07
CA GLU A 36 -10.89 14.67 6.42
C GLU A 36 -9.61 15.55 6.67
N GLY A 37 -8.46 14.98 7.02
CA GLY A 37 -7.44 15.65 7.83
C GLY A 37 -6.26 16.34 7.15
N ILE A 38 -6.35 16.77 5.89
CA ILE A 38 -5.50 17.92 5.46
C ILE A 38 -6.22 19.24 5.71
N LYS A 39 -7.54 19.29 5.44
CA LYS A 39 -8.31 20.54 5.48
C LYS A 39 -8.70 20.94 6.91
N TYR A 40 -9.04 19.96 7.75
CA TYR A 40 -9.45 20.24 9.14
C TYR A 40 -8.30 20.19 10.16
N ARG A 41 -7.10 19.76 9.76
CA ARG A 41 -5.90 19.81 10.61
C ARG A 41 -5.43 21.24 10.88
N MET A 42 -5.75 22.20 10.00
CA MET A 42 -5.45 23.62 10.21
C MET A 42 -6.51 24.37 11.04
N LEU A 43 -7.59 23.69 11.44
CA LEU A 43 -8.73 24.28 12.18
C LEU A 43 -8.80 23.81 13.64
N GLN A 44 -7.89 22.95 14.09
CA GLN A 44 -7.85 22.42 15.46
C GLN A 44 -6.75 23.04 16.34
N ASP A 45 -6.03 24.05 15.82
CA ASP A 45 -4.97 24.79 16.53
C ASP A 45 -5.47 26.14 17.15
N GLU A 46 -6.78 26.27 17.43
CA GLU A 46 -7.37 27.33 18.26
C GLU A 46 -8.10 26.73 19.46
#